data_AF-A0A925RUL3-F1
#
_entry.id   AF-A0A925RUL3-F1
#
_cell.length_a   1.000
_cell.length_b   1.000
_cell.length_c   1.000
_cell.angle_alpha   90.00
_cell.angle_beta   90.00
_cell.angle_gamma   90.00
#
_symmetry.space_group_name_H-M   'P 1'
#
loop_
_entity.id
_entity.type
_entity.pdbx_description
1 polymer ?
#
loop_
_entity_poly.entity_id
_entity_poly.type
_entity_poly.pdbx_seq_one_letter_code
_entity_poly.pdbx_strand_id
1 'polypeptide(L)' 'MRISYSVLVASTILVSLAACGPDKKAEPKPPPPPAVKDTVFGDLVGTKDRARDETNKTMQQRNEQMDQAVKKNEAAD' A
#
# COMPACT_ATOMS: atom_id res chain seq x y z
N MET A 1 -45.44 -26.42 -42.87
CA MET A 1 -45.05 -25.84 -41.56
C MET A 1 -43.97 -24.81 -41.83
N ARG A 2 -44.30 -23.51 -41.87
CA ARG A 2 -43.33 -22.44 -42.13
C ARG A 2 -42.86 -21.91 -40.78
N ILE A 3 -41.65 -22.30 -40.36
CA ILE A 3 -41.03 -21.74 -39.17
C ILE A 3 -40.69 -20.29 -39.52
N SER A 4 -41.49 -19.35 -38.99
CA SER A 4 -41.31 -17.93 -39.23
C SER A 4 -39.95 -17.50 -38.65
N TYR A 5 -39.18 -16.74 -39.44
CA TYR A 5 -37.84 -16.27 -39.07
C TYR A 5 -37.82 -15.55 -37.71
N SER A 6 -38.93 -14.89 -37.36
CA SER A 6 -39.18 -14.26 -36.07
C SER A 6 -39.14 -15.22 -34.87
N VAL A 7 -39.56 -16.49 -35.05
CA VAL A 7 -39.50 -17.52 -33.99
C VAL A 7 -38.07 -18.02 -33.77
N LEU A 8 -37.29 -18.11 -34.86
CA LEU A 8 -35.87 -18.45 -34.80
C LEU A 8 -35.06 -17.36 -34.10
N VAL A 9 -35.29 -16.09 -34.45
CA VAL A 9 -34.61 -14.95 -33.81
C VAL A 9 -34.97 -14.86 -32.32
N ALA A 10 -36.24 -15.02 -31.96
CA ALA A 10 -36.66 -15.00 -30.56
C ALA A 10 -36.02 -16.12 -29.73
N SER A 11 -35.87 -17.32 -30.31
CA SER A 11 -35.22 -18.45 -29.64
C SER A 11 -33.73 -18.21 -29.41
N THR A 12 -33.02 -17.61 -30.38
CA THR A 12 -31.58 -17.29 -30.21
C THR A 12 -31.31 -16.23 -29.15
N ILE A 13 -32.23 -15.27 -28.96
CA ILE A 13 -32.09 -14.22 -27.95
C ILE A 13 -32.25 -14.80 -26.53
N LEU A 14 -33.19 -15.74 -26.34
CA LEU A 14 -33.41 -16.41 -25.05
C LEU A 14 -32.23 -17.30 -24.62
N VAL A 15 -31.55 -17.97 -25.56
CA VAL A 15 -30.36 -18.78 -25.26
C VAL A 15 -29.17 -17.90 -24.85
N SER A 16 -29.06 -16.69 -25.43
CA SER A 16 -27.97 -15.75 -25.13
C SER A 16 -28.06 -15.16 -23.72
N LEU A 17 -29.27 -14.97 -23.18
CA LEU A 17 -29.46 -14.39 -21.84
C LEU A 17 -29.20 -15.39 -20.70
N ALA A 18 -29.34 -16.70 -20.95
CA ALA A 18 -29.05 -17.74 -19.97
C ALA A 18 -27.54 -18.01 -19.80
N ALA A 19 -26.70 -17.52 -20.71
CA ALA A 19 -25.24 -17.63 -20.64
C ALA A 19 -24.57 -16.47 -19.88
N CYS A 20 -25.34 -15.50 -19.37
CA CYS A 20 -24.86 -14.40 -18.54
C CYS A 20 -25.56 -14.37 -17.17
N GLY A 21 -25.88 -15.56 -16.63
CA GLY A 21 -26.14 -15.70 -15.20
C GLY A 21 -24.85 -15.43 -14.42
N PRO A 22 -24.92 -14.90 -13.18
CA PRO A 22 -23.72 -14.58 -12.41
C PRO A 22 -22.95 -15.88 -12.23
N ASP A 23 -21.80 -15.97 -12.91
CA ASP A 23 -20.82 -17.01 -12.70
C ASP A 23 -20.51 -17.02 -11.20
N LYS A 24 -21.15 -17.93 -10.46
CA LYS A 24 -20.67 -18.40 -9.16
C LYS A 24 -19.46 -19.31 -9.38
N LYS A 25 -18.63 -19.00 -10.38
CA LYS A 25 -17.25 -19.46 -10.44
C LYS A 25 -16.59 -18.65 -9.35
N ALA A 26 -16.26 -19.33 -8.26
CA ALA A 26 -15.39 -18.78 -7.24
C ALA A 26 -14.26 -18.04 -7.96
N GLU A 27 -14.25 -16.71 -7.86
CA GLU A 27 -13.13 -15.92 -8.33
C GLU A 27 -11.89 -16.52 -7.67
N PRO A 28 -10.85 -16.90 -8.44
CA PRO A 28 -9.59 -17.26 -7.85
C PRO A 28 -9.16 -16.06 -7.02
N LYS A 29 -9.22 -16.19 -5.70
CA LYS A 29 -8.84 -15.12 -4.79
C LYS A 29 -7.43 -14.70 -5.19
N PRO A 30 -7.19 -13.41 -5.52
CA PRO A 30 -5.87 -12.97 -5.92
C PRO A 30 -4.86 -13.44 -4.87
N PRO A 31 -3.67 -13.92 -5.29
CA PRO A 31 -2.66 -14.31 -4.33
C PRO A 31 -2.43 -13.14 -3.35
N PRO A 32 -2.25 -13.44 -2.06
CA PRO A 32 -2.03 -12.39 -1.07
C PRO A 32 -0.84 -11.54 -1.52
N PRO A 33 -0.91 -10.20 -1.36
CA PRO A 33 0.18 -9.34 -1.74
C PRO A 33 1.46 -9.77 -1.00
N PRO A 34 2.64 -9.69 -1.64
CA PRO A 34 3.90 -10.04 -1.00
C PRO A 34 4.08 -9.22 0.27
N ALA A 35 4.67 -9.81 1.31
CA ALA A 35 4.95 -9.06 2.52
C ALA A 35 5.93 -7.93 2.19
N VAL A 36 5.76 -6.77 2.81
CA VAL A 36 6.56 -5.56 2.51
C VAL A 36 8.07 -5.83 2.62
N LYS A 37 8.48 -6.69 3.56
CA LYS A 37 9.85 -7.19 3.74
C LYS A 37 10.43 -7.92 2.51
N ASP A 38 9.58 -8.48 1.67
CA ASP A 38 9.95 -9.21 0.45
C ASP A 38 9.87 -8.31 -0.80
N THR A 39 9.59 -7.02 -0.61
CA THR A 39 9.53 -6.02 -1.68
C THR A 39 10.75 -5.10 -1.63
N VAL A 40 11.00 -4.37 -2.72
CA VAL A 40 12.01 -3.29 -2.76
C VAL A 40 11.80 -2.20 -1.71
N PHE A 41 10.62 -2.14 -1.08
CA PHE A 41 10.30 -1.21 0.01
C PHE A 41 10.66 -1.78 1.39
N GLY A 42 11.05 -3.05 1.49
CA GLY A 42 11.47 -3.69 2.74
C GLY A 42 12.66 -2.99 3.38
N ASP A 43 13.64 -2.58 2.58
CA ASP A 43 14.83 -1.85 3.03
C ASP A 43 14.51 -0.44 3.55
N LEU A 44 13.36 0.13 3.15
CA LEU A 44 12.91 1.43 3.64
C LEU A 44 12.19 1.35 4.98
N VAL A 45 11.80 0.15 5.41
CA VAL A 45 11.15 -0.06 6.72
C VAL A 45 12.15 0.28 7.83
N GLY A 46 11.78 1.22 8.71
CA GLY A 46 12.62 1.66 9.82
C GLY A 46 13.60 2.82 9.50
N THR A 47 13.71 3.23 8.23
CA THR A 47 14.55 4.40 7.85
C THR A 47 14.09 5.70 8.53
N LYS A 48 12.77 5.89 8.67
CA LYS A 48 12.18 7.05 9.37
C LYS A 48 12.54 7.07 10.84
N ASP A 49 12.45 5.93 11.51
CA ASP A 49 12.73 5.82 12.94
C ASP A 49 14.22 6.03 13.20
N ARG A 50 15.08 5.43 12.36
CA ARG A 50 16.53 5.67 12.39
C ARG A 50 16.89 7.13 12.18
N ALA A 51 16.29 7.80 11.19
CA ALA A 51 16.54 9.22 10.93
C ALA A 51 16.12 10.10 12.12
N ARG A 52 15.01 9.74 12.79
CA ARG A 52 14.54 10.43 13.99
C ARG A 52 15.52 10.26 15.15
N ASP A 53 16.05 9.06 15.36
CA ASP A 53 17.01 8.76 16.42
C ASP A 53 18.34 9.50 16.21
N GLU A 54 18.86 9.51 14.98
CA GLU A 54 20.08 10.24 14.63
C GLU A 54 19.91 11.76 14.81
N THR A 55 18.74 12.30 14.44
CA THR A 55 18.41 13.71 14.66
C THR A 55 18.36 14.06 16.15
N ASN A 56 17.68 13.24 16.96
CA ASN A 56 17.60 13.44 18.40
C ASN A 56 18.97 13.42 19.06
N LYS A 57 19.83 12.45 18.70
CA LYS A 57 21.18 12.34 19.23
C LYS A 57 22.03 13.57 18.90
N THR A 58 21.94 14.06 17.66
CA THR A 58 22.67 15.25 17.22
C THR A 58 22.23 16.50 17.97
N MET A 59 20.91 16.68 18.14
CA MET A 59 20.37 17.83 18.88
C MET A 59 20.74 17.79 20.36
N GLN A 60 20.72 16.60 20.99
CA GLN A 60 21.13 16.45 22.37
C GLN A 60 22.60 16.82 22.57
N GLN A 61 23.50 16.31 21.73
CA GLN A 61 24.92 16.65 21.79
C GLN A 61 25.18 18.15 21.61
N ARG A 62 24.45 18.80 20.69
CA ARG A 62 24.57 20.24 20.46
C ARG A 62 24.11 21.05 21.67
N ASN A 63 23.00 20.68 22.29
CA ASN A 63 22.50 21.37 23.49
C ASN A 63 23.49 21.25 24.65
N GLU A 64 24.03 20.05 24.88
CA GLU A 64 25.05 19.83 25.93
C GLU A 64 26.31 20.69 25.69
N GLN A 65 26.77 20.80 24.44
CA GLN A 65 27.90 21.66 24.10
C GLN A 65 27.61 23.15 24.29
N MET A 66 26.41 23.60 23.92
CA MET A 66 25.99 24.99 24.17
C MET A 66 25.91 25.29 25.65
N ASP A 67 25.30 24.41 26.45
CA ASP A 67 25.18 24.61 27.90
C ASP A 67 26.56 24.67 28.56
N GLN A 68 27.52 23.85 28.10
CA GLN A 68 28.90 23.93 28.58
C GLN A 68 29.60 25.22 28.15
N ALA A 69 29.37 25.69 26.92
CA ALA A 69 29.96 26.93 26.44
C ALA A 69 29.39 28.16 27.17
N VAL A 70 28.08 28.18 27.43
CA VAL A 70 27.41 29.23 28.21
C VAL A 70 27.98 29.26 29.63
N LYS A 71 28.02 28.11 30.32
CA LYS A 71 28.60 28.03 31.67
C LYS A 71 30.06 28.48 31.74
N LYS A 72 30.86 28.18 30.72
CA LYS A 72 32.26 28.63 30.66
C LYS A 72 32.38 30.14 30.46
N ASN A 73 31.52 30.73 29.65
CA ASN A 73 31.47 32.19 29.48
C ASN A 73 30.95 32.88 30.74
N GLU A 74 29.91 32.37 31.38
CA GLU A 74 29.38 32.91 32.64
C GLU A 74 30.38 32.83 33.80
N ALA A 75 31.29 31.84 33.79
CA ALA A 75 32.34 31.71 34.80
C ALA A 75 33.59 32.57 34.50
N ALA A 76 33.66 33.19 33.31
CA ALA A 76 34.78 34.01 32.87
C ALA A 76 34.50 35.53 32.96
N ASP A 77 33.24 35.92 33.22
CA ASP A 77 32.80 37.27 33.63
C ASP A 77 32.79 37.38 35.17
#